data_AF-A0A182VPR6-F1
#
_entry.id   AF-A0A182VPR6-F1
#
_cell.length_a   1.000
_cell.length_b   1.000
_cell.length_c   1.000
_cell.angle_alpha   90.00
_cell.angle_beta   90.00
_cell.angle_gamma   90.00
#
_symmetry.space_group_name_H-M   'P 1'
#
loop_
_entity.id
_entity.type
_entity.pdbx_description
1 polymer ?
#
loop_
_entity_poly.entity_id
_entity_poly.type
_entity_poly.pdbx_seq_one_letter_code
_entity_poly.pdbx_strand_id
1 'polypeptide(L)'
;MANVTLAPVFFGSEENLSAEDRVEQRRHQQAEIIRWKYRYQKIDAIKPGETVEAYQIRCFNKRLVHLECEKSEKVLKLKIFNAPAHRREAEIVRGYILRLLDDAVRYDKQIGAVKTDMNELMSQIQRANSELESAIKKVPSDFVYGEALEKSRTELTAIESRLHNARKLEGRLHMENRKLRHEIENMLCERKLYNQQWQQYVIELNRNRKFLLDMLERATLAFNQGEDLCYRLDSLKAQESRDKRARVQEMIEVERQIVGTRHINEFLRIKGFQRAVADLDPRLVRKRNQFKTAHRDRIHRFGAIIDDTKEYLQLASIEGILLKIEKQQDKYTALFRYMNITNAKIEEANGIARDLEKDSGRLHEGEKRKRFTEERNLKQDMQQLLAAQEHSMKLNEEVRLQQDALETKVAFIEQALSVVGFDRAKIQQLMAATTVSDRSRLTEETLMNALSFIERKVLELVRMSTDGPIVEEDAPMSTLYGNEQCAECAEGQDVNQHDERIVLPMDHQKLLENVRKRVTAPEMQYRLHTLSQCKLPRSRMLVNKRYM
;
A
#
# COMPACT_ATOMS: atom_id res chain seq x y z
N MET A 1 39.98 -74.98 50.35
CA MET A 1 39.91 -76.30 49.70
C MET A 1 41.34 -76.81 49.59
N ALA A 2 41.79 -77.58 50.58
CA ALA A 2 41.86 -79.05 50.57
C ALA A 2 42.98 -79.59 49.65
N ASN A 3 44.16 -79.90 50.21
CA ASN A 3 44.64 -81.27 50.32
C ASN A 3 45.98 -81.36 51.06
N VAL A 4 45.93 -82.09 52.17
CA VAL A 4 47.04 -82.56 52.99
C VAL A 4 47.51 -83.88 52.39
N THR A 5 48.80 -84.04 52.15
CA THR A 5 49.42 -85.36 51.91
C THR A 5 50.65 -85.52 52.78
N LEU A 6 50.51 -86.42 53.76
CA LEU A 6 51.50 -86.91 54.70
C LEU A 6 52.55 -87.78 54.00
N ALA A 7 53.81 -87.65 54.41
CA ALA A 7 54.88 -88.60 54.13
C ALA A 7 54.78 -89.83 55.05
N PRO A 8 55.23 -91.03 54.63
CA PRO A 8 55.51 -92.14 55.53
C PRO A 8 57.02 -92.40 55.67
N VAL A 9 57.46 -92.42 56.93
CA VAL A 9 58.70 -93.05 57.40
C VAL A 9 58.27 -94.31 58.14
N PHE A 10 58.90 -95.48 57.93
CA PHE A 10 59.25 -96.41 59.04
C PHE A 10 60.22 -97.52 58.62
N PHE A 11 61.20 -97.74 59.49
CA PHE A 11 62.25 -98.77 59.47
C PHE A 11 61.77 -100.08 60.12
N GLY A 12 62.23 -101.21 59.54
CA GLY A 12 62.84 -102.40 60.19
C GLY A 12 62.20 -103.11 61.39
N SER A 13 61.90 -104.40 61.20
CA SER A 13 61.48 -105.38 62.22
C SER A 13 62.61 -106.36 62.61
N GLU A 14 63.39 -106.06 63.66
CA GLU A 14 64.23 -107.04 64.39
C GLU A 14 64.13 -106.91 65.94
N GLU A 15 63.09 -106.24 66.45
CA GLU A 15 62.90 -106.04 67.90
C GLU A 15 61.97 -107.07 68.57
N ASN A 16 61.44 -108.07 67.86
CA ASN A 16 60.36 -108.94 68.36
C ASN A 16 60.64 -110.46 68.43
N LEU A 17 61.87 -110.92 68.73
CA LEU A 17 62.17 -112.35 68.99
C LEU A 17 62.56 -112.60 70.46
N SER A 18 62.03 -113.69 71.03
CA SER A 18 62.18 -114.11 72.44
C SER A 18 63.63 -114.43 72.81
N ALA A 19 63.99 -114.21 74.08
CA ALA A 19 65.34 -114.38 74.59
C ALA A 19 65.85 -115.84 74.50
N GLU A 20 64.94 -116.83 74.59
CA GLU A 20 65.27 -118.25 74.46
C GLU A 20 65.65 -118.63 73.02
N ASP A 21 64.91 -118.16 72.02
CA ASP A 21 65.20 -118.40 70.60
C ASP A 21 66.50 -117.72 70.15
N ARG A 22 66.80 -116.53 70.70
CA ARG A 22 68.10 -115.85 70.51
C ARG A 22 69.27 -116.63 71.14
N VAL A 23 69.01 -117.47 72.14
CA VAL A 23 70.02 -118.35 72.74
C VAL A 23 70.13 -119.65 71.95
N GLU A 24 69.03 -120.21 71.47
CA GLU A 24 69.02 -121.41 70.62
C GLU A 24 69.71 -121.18 69.28
N GLN A 25 69.43 -120.06 68.62
CA GLN A 25 70.08 -119.71 67.37
C GLN A 25 71.57 -119.41 67.55
N ARG A 26 71.95 -118.80 68.70
CA ARG A 26 73.36 -118.65 69.07
C ARG A 26 74.03 -119.97 69.42
N ARG A 27 73.33 -120.92 70.05
CA ARG A 27 73.83 -122.29 70.29
C ARG A 27 74.00 -123.05 68.99
N HIS A 28 73.08 -122.90 68.04
CA HIS A 28 73.17 -123.52 66.72
C HIS A 28 74.36 -122.97 65.93
N GLN A 29 74.53 -121.65 65.93
CA GLN A 29 75.70 -121.00 65.33
C GLN A 29 77.00 -121.37 66.05
N GLN A 30 77.02 -121.46 67.38
CA GLN A 30 78.20 -121.90 68.13
C GLN A 30 78.53 -123.37 67.90
N ALA A 31 77.53 -124.25 67.78
CA ALA A 31 77.72 -125.66 67.47
C ALA A 31 78.26 -125.86 66.05
N GLU A 32 77.78 -125.08 65.08
CA GLU A 32 78.36 -125.03 63.74
C GLU A 32 79.80 -124.52 63.77
N ILE A 33 80.09 -123.43 64.50
CA ILE A 33 81.46 -122.92 64.65
C ILE A 33 82.40 -123.95 65.29
N ILE A 34 81.94 -124.75 66.26
CA ILE A 34 82.74 -125.83 66.85
C ILE A 34 82.98 -126.95 65.85
N ARG A 35 81.96 -127.35 65.07
CA ARG A 35 82.12 -128.32 63.96
C ARG A 35 83.14 -127.85 62.93
N TRP A 36 83.07 -126.58 62.53
CA TRP A 36 84.01 -125.98 61.59
C TRP A 36 85.41 -125.86 62.19
N LYS A 37 85.56 -125.49 63.48
CA LYS A 37 86.86 -125.49 64.16
C LYS A 37 87.50 -126.88 64.23
N TYR A 38 86.72 -127.94 64.45
CA TYR A 38 87.26 -129.30 64.47
C TYR A 38 87.68 -129.78 63.08
N ARG A 39 86.95 -129.41 62.01
CA ARG A 39 87.40 -129.62 60.62
C ARG A 39 88.66 -128.81 60.29
N TYR A 40 88.73 -127.56 60.73
CA TYR A 40 89.88 -126.70 60.51
C TYR A 40 91.13 -127.23 61.22
N GLN A 41 91.02 -127.69 62.47
CA GLN A 41 92.14 -128.33 63.19
C GLN A 41 92.57 -129.66 62.57
N LYS A 42 91.66 -130.43 61.96
CA LYS A 42 92.00 -131.68 61.26
C LYS A 42 92.70 -131.44 59.90
N ILE A 43 92.42 -130.30 59.26
CA ILE A 43 93.12 -129.85 58.04
C ILE A 43 94.46 -129.18 58.41
N ASP A 44 94.55 -128.46 59.53
CA ASP A 44 95.81 -127.88 60.05
C ASP A 44 96.83 -128.95 60.52
N ALA A 45 96.36 -130.14 60.94
CA ALA A 45 97.23 -131.23 61.35
C ALA A 45 97.95 -131.93 60.16
N ILE A 46 97.48 -131.70 58.94
CA ILE A 46 98.17 -132.12 57.72
C ILE A 46 98.96 -130.91 57.25
N LYS A 47 100.24 -130.83 57.63
CA LYS A 47 101.21 -129.85 57.10
C LYS A 47 101.10 -129.81 55.56
N PRO A 48 100.55 -128.76 54.94
CA PRO A 48 100.49 -128.69 53.50
C PRO A 48 101.65 -127.81 53.03
N GLY A 49 102.77 -128.47 52.75
CA GLY A 49 103.59 -128.02 51.63
C GLY A 49 102.78 -128.25 50.35
N GLU A 50 102.54 -127.16 49.63
CA GLU A 50 102.30 -127.15 48.17
C GLU A 50 100.97 -127.74 47.67
N THR A 51 99.85 -127.03 47.92
CA THR A 51 98.71 -127.04 47.00
C THR A 51 98.11 -125.64 46.82
N VAL A 52 97.56 -125.38 45.62
CA VAL A 52 97.09 -124.09 45.09
C VAL A 52 96.00 -123.41 45.95
N GLU A 53 95.31 -124.18 46.79
CA GLU A 53 94.21 -123.72 47.64
C GLU A 53 94.67 -122.80 48.78
N ALA A 54 95.89 -123.00 49.30
CA ALA A 54 96.45 -122.18 50.39
C ALA A 54 96.75 -120.72 49.96
N TYR A 55 97.10 -120.49 48.69
CA TYR A 55 97.33 -119.13 48.16
C TYR A 55 96.02 -118.36 48.03
N GLN A 56 94.95 -119.02 47.57
CA GLN A 56 93.63 -118.39 47.40
C GLN A 56 93.04 -117.96 48.75
N ILE A 57 93.21 -118.77 49.80
CA ILE A 57 92.76 -118.43 51.17
C ILE A 57 93.49 -117.18 51.70
N ARG A 58 94.79 -117.01 51.39
CA ARG A 58 95.56 -115.82 51.80
C ARG A 58 95.07 -114.54 51.12
N CYS A 59 94.71 -114.62 49.84
CA CYS A 59 94.13 -113.50 49.09
C CYS A 59 92.74 -113.11 49.61
N PHE A 60 91.87 -114.09 49.89
CA PHE A 60 90.56 -113.81 50.48
C PHE A 60 90.66 -113.15 51.86
N ASN A 61 91.58 -113.58 52.71
CA ASN A 61 91.80 -112.96 54.02
C ASN A 61 92.27 -111.49 53.92
N LYS A 62 93.14 -111.15 52.95
CA LYS A 62 93.53 -109.75 52.71
C LYS A 62 92.33 -108.89 52.25
N ARG A 63 91.44 -109.44 51.42
CA ARG A 63 90.24 -108.71 50.96
C ARG A 63 89.23 -108.50 52.08
N LEU A 64 89.09 -109.48 52.98
CA LEU A 64 88.19 -109.41 54.13
C LEU A 64 88.60 -108.29 55.09
N VAL A 65 89.89 -108.17 55.42
CA VAL A 65 90.41 -107.07 56.25
C VAL A 65 90.17 -105.70 55.62
N HIS A 66 90.32 -105.57 54.30
CA HIS A 66 90.03 -104.30 53.62
C HIS A 66 88.54 -103.92 53.69
N LEU A 67 87.63 -104.89 53.57
CA LEU A 67 86.19 -104.64 53.66
C LEU A 67 85.75 -104.27 55.08
N GLU A 68 86.39 -104.83 56.11
CA GLU A 68 86.12 -104.45 57.50
C GLU A 68 86.57 -103.01 57.81
N CYS A 69 87.71 -102.58 57.25
CA CYS A 69 88.14 -101.18 57.33
C CYS A 69 87.18 -100.22 56.62
N GLU A 70 86.69 -100.54 55.41
CA GLU A 70 85.72 -99.68 54.71
C GLU A 70 84.38 -99.60 55.46
N LYS A 71 83.93 -100.70 56.05
CA LYS A 71 82.72 -100.73 56.86
C LYS A 71 82.85 -99.82 58.07
N SER A 72 83.98 -99.87 58.78
CA SER A 72 84.19 -99.03 59.96
C SER A 72 84.25 -97.54 59.58
N GLU A 73 84.89 -97.18 58.47
CA GLU A 73 84.90 -95.81 57.93
C GLU A 73 83.50 -95.27 57.60
N LYS A 74 82.66 -96.04 56.90
CA LYS A 74 81.32 -95.59 56.52
C LYS A 74 80.38 -95.45 57.72
N VAL A 75 80.49 -96.34 58.71
CA VAL A 75 79.74 -96.22 59.97
C VAL A 75 80.16 -94.95 60.73
N LEU A 76 81.45 -94.60 60.70
CA LEU A 76 81.95 -93.38 61.32
C LEU A 76 81.41 -92.12 60.63
N LYS A 77 81.37 -92.09 59.29
CA LYS A 77 80.74 -90.99 58.52
C LYS A 77 79.26 -90.81 58.85
N LEU A 78 78.49 -91.89 58.95
CA LEU A 78 77.08 -91.81 59.32
C LEU A 78 76.87 -91.31 60.75
N LYS A 79 77.74 -91.71 61.70
CA LYS A 79 77.71 -91.17 63.07
C LYS A 79 78.08 -89.68 63.13
N ILE A 80 79.01 -89.23 62.28
CA ILE A 80 79.35 -87.80 62.16
C ILE A 80 78.16 -87.02 61.62
N PHE A 81 77.54 -87.44 60.51
CA PHE A 81 76.38 -86.72 59.95
C PHE A 81 75.15 -86.72 60.88
N ASN A 82 74.94 -87.79 61.65
CA ASN A 82 73.89 -87.86 62.67
C ASN A 82 74.32 -87.28 64.03
N ALA A 83 75.49 -86.65 64.12
CA ALA A 83 75.90 -85.99 65.34
C ALA A 83 74.97 -84.79 65.62
N PRO A 84 74.64 -84.53 66.89
CA PRO A 84 73.69 -83.49 67.27
C PRO A 84 74.10 -82.08 66.83
N ALA A 85 75.38 -81.84 66.53
CA ALA A 85 75.87 -80.56 66.00
C ALA A 85 75.27 -80.23 64.62
N HIS A 86 75.39 -81.14 63.64
CA HIS A 86 74.88 -80.92 62.28
C HIS A 86 73.35 -80.89 62.20
N ARG A 87 72.66 -81.58 63.12
CA ARG A 87 71.20 -81.52 63.20
C ARG A 87 70.69 -80.15 63.67
N ARG A 88 71.39 -79.53 64.62
CA ARG A 88 71.09 -78.15 65.09
C ARG A 88 71.35 -77.11 64.00
N GLU A 89 72.44 -77.25 63.25
CA GLU A 89 72.72 -76.38 62.10
C GLU A 89 71.60 -76.44 61.04
N ALA A 90 71.12 -77.64 60.71
CA ALA A 90 70.02 -77.82 59.77
C ALA A 90 68.69 -77.19 60.25
N GLU A 91 68.39 -77.29 61.55
CA GLU A 91 67.19 -76.67 62.14
C GLU A 91 67.27 -75.14 62.17
N ILE A 92 68.44 -74.56 62.44
CA ILE A 92 68.67 -73.11 62.37
C ILE A 92 68.44 -72.60 60.94
N VAL A 93 69.00 -73.29 59.94
CA VAL A 93 68.82 -72.93 58.52
C VAL A 93 67.35 -73.06 58.09
N ARG A 94 66.64 -74.10 58.55
CA ARG A 94 65.21 -74.25 58.30
C ARG A 94 64.39 -73.11 58.92
N GLY A 95 64.70 -72.72 60.16
CA GLY A 95 64.04 -71.60 60.84
C GLY A 95 64.33 -70.25 60.17
N TYR A 96 65.49 -70.11 59.52
CA TYR A 96 65.83 -68.92 58.73
C TYR A 96 65.04 -68.87 57.41
N ILE A 97 64.92 -70.01 56.70
CA ILE A 97 64.12 -70.09 55.45
C ILE A 97 62.64 -69.79 55.69
N LEU A 98 62.06 -70.31 56.78
CA LEU A 98 60.66 -70.03 57.10
C LEU A 98 60.40 -68.54 57.37
N ARG A 99 61.33 -67.87 58.08
CA ARG A 99 61.25 -66.41 58.28
C ARG A 99 61.32 -65.64 56.96
N LEU A 100 62.21 -66.03 56.04
CA LEU A 100 62.31 -65.39 54.72
C LEU A 100 61.03 -65.58 53.88
N LEU A 101 60.36 -66.74 54.00
CA LEU A 101 59.09 -66.98 53.32
C LEU A 101 57.96 -66.12 53.91
N ASP A 102 57.89 -66.00 55.24
CA ASP A 102 56.93 -65.12 55.90
C ASP A 102 57.17 -63.64 55.53
N ASP A 103 58.43 -63.22 55.45
CA ASP A 103 58.81 -61.88 54.99
C ASP A 103 58.41 -61.65 53.53
N ALA A 104 58.61 -62.63 52.63
CA ALA A 104 58.18 -62.53 51.23
C ALA A 104 56.65 -62.36 51.12
N VAL A 105 55.88 -63.14 51.86
CA VAL A 105 54.41 -63.03 51.90
C VAL A 105 53.98 -61.66 52.46
N ARG A 106 54.69 -61.12 53.47
CA ARG A 106 54.42 -59.78 54.00
C ARG A 106 54.67 -58.70 52.93
N TYR A 107 55.79 -58.78 52.22
CA TYR A 107 56.10 -57.80 51.17
C TYR A 107 55.13 -57.87 50.00
N ASP A 108 54.68 -59.07 49.59
CA ASP A 108 53.67 -59.20 48.53
C ASP A 108 52.34 -58.56 48.93
N LYS A 109 51.91 -58.70 50.19
CA LYS A 109 50.72 -58.01 50.72
C LYS A 109 50.89 -56.49 50.70
N GLN A 110 52.06 -55.99 51.10
CA GLN A 110 52.36 -54.55 51.08
C GLN A 110 52.39 -54.01 49.64
N ILE A 111 53.00 -54.74 48.70
CA ILE A 111 53.00 -54.38 47.28
C ILE A 111 51.57 -54.38 46.72
N GLY A 112 50.75 -55.36 47.11
CA GLY A 112 49.33 -55.41 46.75
C GLY A 112 48.56 -54.17 47.21
N ALA A 113 48.73 -53.78 48.48
CA ALA A 113 48.10 -52.57 49.04
C ALA A 113 48.56 -51.29 48.35
N VAL A 114 49.86 -51.13 48.11
CA VAL A 114 50.39 -49.94 47.41
C VAL A 114 49.88 -49.89 45.96
N LYS A 115 49.71 -51.03 45.29
CA LYS A 115 49.11 -51.08 43.94
C LYS A 115 47.64 -50.68 43.95
N THR A 116 46.86 -51.08 44.96
CA THR A 116 45.46 -50.65 45.07
C THR A 116 45.37 -49.15 45.30
N ASP A 117 46.22 -48.60 46.17
CA ASP A 117 46.27 -47.16 46.45
C ASP A 117 46.69 -46.37 45.19
N MET A 118 47.68 -46.87 44.44
CA MET A 118 48.12 -46.27 43.18
C MET A 118 46.97 -46.24 42.16
N ASN A 119 46.23 -47.33 42.02
CA ASN A 119 45.09 -47.39 41.10
C ASN A 119 43.96 -46.45 41.52
N GLU A 120 43.70 -46.33 42.83
CA GLU A 120 42.72 -45.39 43.34
C GLU A 120 43.12 -43.94 43.04
N LEU A 121 44.37 -43.56 43.31
CA LEU A 121 44.89 -42.23 42.99
C LEU A 121 44.82 -41.94 41.50
N MET A 122 45.16 -42.89 40.63
CA MET A 122 44.99 -42.72 39.18
C MET A 122 43.52 -42.47 38.80
N SER A 123 42.58 -43.18 39.43
CA SER A 123 41.14 -42.96 39.18
C SER A 123 40.67 -41.57 39.64
N GLN A 124 41.24 -41.06 40.73
CA GLN A 124 40.93 -39.73 41.25
C GLN A 124 41.54 -38.65 40.34
N ILE A 125 42.76 -38.83 39.86
CA ILE A 125 43.41 -37.95 38.88
C ILE A 125 42.60 -37.89 37.59
N GLN A 126 42.13 -39.04 37.07
CA GLN A 126 41.30 -39.07 35.87
C GLN A 126 39.96 -38.33 36.07
N ARG A 127 39.30 -38.52 37.21
CA ARG A 127 38.07 -37.79 37.54
C ARG A 127 38.33 -36.28 37.64
N ALA A 128 39.34 -35.86 38.38
CA ALA A 128 39.71 -34.46 38.51
C ALA A 128 40.06 -33.82 37.16
N ASN A 129 40.77 -34.53 36.27
CA ASN A 129 41.06 -34.07 34.92
C ASN A 129 39.79 -33.92 34.07
N SER A 130 38.86 -34.88 34.15
CA SER A 130 37.58 -34.79 33.42
C SER A 130 36.71 -33.64 33.93
N GLU A 131 36.71 -33.38 35.23
CA GLU A 131 36.01 -32.24 35.84
C GLU A 131 36.65 -30.92 35.40
N LEU A 132 37.99 -30.84 35.41
CA LEU A 132 38.76 -29.69 34.94
C LEU A 132 38.47 -29.38 33.47
N GLU A 133 38.50 -30.38 32.59
CA GLU A 133 38.13 -30.21 31.17
C GLU A 133 36.69 -29.73 31.01
N SER A 134 35.76 -30.26 31.81
CA SER A 134 34.36 -29.82 31.78
C SER A 134 34.19 -28.37 32.26
N ALA A 135 34.98 -27.93 33.24
CA ALA A 135 34.99 -26.57 33.75
C ALA A 135 35.63 -25.61 32.74
N ILE A 136 36.75 -25.98 32.13
CA ILE A 136 37.42 -25.21 31.07
C ILE A 136 36.50 -25.01 29.87
N LYS A 137 35.67 -26.01 29.50
CA LYS A 137 34.68 -25.85 28.43
C LYS A 137 33.50 -24.93 28.80
N LYS A 138 33.13 -24.87 30.08
CA LYS A 138 32.00 -24.06 30.57
C LYS A 138 32.37 -22.61 30.84
N VAL A 139 33.62 -22.34 31.19
CA VAL A 139 34.12 -20.99 31.46
C VAL A 139 34.80 -20.47 30.19
N PRO A 140 34.20 -19.51 29.47
CA PRO A 140 34.87 -18.86 28.36
C PRO A 140 36.17 -18.21 28.86
N SER A 141 37.21 -18.19 28.02
CA SER A 141 38.41 -17.42 28.33
C SER A 141 38.06 -15.95 28.59
N ASP A 142 38.73 -15.32 29.56
CA ASP A 142 38.56 -13.89 29.88
C ASP A 142 38.64 -12.99 28.64
N PHE A 143 39.41 -13.39 27.63
CA PHE A 143 39.48 -12.73 26.33
C PHE A 143 38.14 -12.74 25.59
N VAL A 144 37.48 -13.89 25.50
CA VAL A 144 36.17 -14.05 24.82
C VAL A 144 35.09 -13.27 25.56
N TYR A 145 35.14 -13.27 26.90
CA TYR A 145 34.24 -12.46 27.72
C TYR A 145 34.46 -10.95 27.51
N GLY A 146 35.73 -10.51 27.46
CA GLY A 146 36.08 -9.12 27.15
C GLY A 146 35.59 -8.69 25.77
N GLU A 147 35.76 -9.53 24.75
CA GLU A 147 35.27 -9.24 23.40
C GLU A 147 33.73 -9.16 23.34
N ALA A 148 33.02 -10.06 24.04
CA ALA A 148 31.56 -10.00 24.15
C ALA A 148 31.08 -8.73 24.89
N LEU A 149 31.78 -8.31 25.92
CA LEU A 149 31.47 -7.08 26.66
C LEU A 149 31.67 -5.84 25.79
N GLU A 150 32.77 -5.77 25.03
CA GLU A 150 33.02 -4.66 24.11
C GLU A 150 31.99 -4.64 22.97
N LYS A 151 31.62 -5.79 22.40
CA LYS A 151 30.50 -5.88 21.45
C LYS A 151 29.21 -5.31 22.05
N SER A 152 28.84 -5.76 23.25
CA SER A 152 27.66 -5.25 23.95
C SER A 152 27.73 -3.73 24.21
N ARG A 153 28.89 -3.19 24.59
CA ARG A 153 29.09 -1.74 24.76
C ARG A 153 28.94 -0.98 23.44
N THR A 154 29.50 -1.49 22.34
CA THR A 154 29.34 -0.87 21.02
C THR A 154 27.88 -0.89 20.54
N GLU A 155 27.15 -1.97 20.82
CA GLU A 155 25.71 -2.07 20.53
C GLU A 155 24.91 -1.07 21.36
N LEU A 156 25.19 -0.96 22.66
CA LEU A 156 24.53 0.01 23.54
C LEU A 156 24.75 1.44 23.07
N THR A 157 26.00 1.83 22.80
CA THR A 157 26.32 3.17 22.29
C THR A 157 25.67 3.47 20.94
N ALA A 158 25.54 2.47 20.06
CA ALA A 158 24.80 2.61 18.80
C ALA A 158 23.29 2.83 19.04
N ILE A 159 22.69 2.10 19.98
CA ILE A 159 21.28 2.27 20.35
C ILE A 159 21.05 3.64 21.00
N GLU A 160 21.92 4.07 21.90
CA GLU A 160 21.87 5.40 22.52
C GLU A 160 21.99 6.52 21.47
N SER A 161 22.89 6.37 20.50
CA SER A 161 23.04 7.32 19.40
C SER A 161 21.78 7.39 18.53
N ARG A 162 21.16 6.24 18.23
CA ARG A 162 19.87 6.18 17.52
C ARG A 162 18.75 6.86 18.30
N LEU A 163 18.67 6.60 19.60
CA LEU A 163 17.67 7.22 20.48
C LEU A 163 17.85 8.74 20.55
N HIS A 164 19.09 9.22 20.66
CA HIS A 164 19.40 10.66 20.65
C HIS A 164 19.00 11.33 19.34
N ASN A 165 19.30 10.69 18.21
CA ASN A 165 18.89 11.18 16.89
C ASN A 165 17.37 11.21 16.74
N ALA A 166 16.67 10.17 17.23
CA ALA A 166 15.21 10.14 17.24
C ALA A 166 14.61 11.28 18.08
N ARG A 167 15.14 11.53 19.29
CA ARG A 167 14.71 12.66 20.14
C ARG A 167 14.97 14.02 19.50
N LYS A 168 16.11 14.20 18.83
CA LYS A 168 16.40 15.43 18.07
C LYS A 168 15.44 15.63 16.90
N LEU A 169 15.11 14.55 16.19
CA LEU A 169 14.12 14.61 15.12
C LEU A 169 12.74 14.97 15.68
N GLU A 170 12.32 14.33 16.77
CA GLU A 170 11.06 14.63 17.45
C GLU A 170 10.99 16.11 17.87
N GLY A 171 12.05 16.64 18.49
CA GLY A 171 12.13 18.05 18.86
C GLY A 171 12.02 19.00 17.66
N ARG A 172 12.64 18.66 16.51
CA ARG A 172 12.49 19.44 15.27
C ARG A 172 11.06 19.41 14.75
N LEU A 173 10.44 18.23 14.70
CA LEU A 173 9.05 18.06 14.25
C LEU A 173 8.07 18.82 15.16
N HIS A 174 8.28 18.81 16.49
CA HIS A 174 7.47 19.61 17.42
C HIS A 174 7.62 21.11 17.21
N MET A 175 8.83 21.59 16.96
CA MET A 175 9.08 23.00 16.64
C MET A 175 8.39 23.40 15.32
N GLU A 176 8.49 22.57 14.28
CA GLU A 176 7.80 22.79 13.00
C GLU A 176 6.28 22.76 13.18
N ASN A 177 5.74 21.81 13.93
CA ASN A 177 4.32 21.74 14.24
C ASN A 177 3.85 23.01 14.97
N ARG A 178 4.64 23.53 15.91
CA ARG A 178 4.34 24.77 16.61
C ARG A 178 4.33 25.98 15.67
N LYS A 179 5.26 26.05 14.72
CA LYS A 179 5.28 27.10 13.69
C LYS A 179 4.03 27.04 12.81
N LEU A 180 3.69 25.85 12.31
CA LEU A 180 2.48 25.64 11.50
C LEU A 180 1.21 25.99 12.26
N ARG A 181 1.12 25.64 13.55
CA ARG A 181 -0.02 26.05 14.40
C ARG A 181 -0.13 27.57 14.51
N HIS A 182 0.99 28.25 14.72
CA HIS A 182 1.00 29.70 14.80
C HIS A 182 0.60 30.36 13.47
N GLU A 183 1.06 29.82 12.33
CA GLU A 183 0.62 30.27 11.00
C GLU A 183 -0.88 30.07 10.80
N ILE A 184 -1.43 28.92 11.21
CA ILE A 184 -2.87 28.65 11.17
C ILE A 184 -3.63 29.66 12.03
N GLU A 185 -3.18 29.93 13.26
CA GLU A 185 -3.79 30.92 14.13
C GLU A 185 -3.77 32.33 13.50
N ASN A 186 -2.66 32.73 12.90
CA ASN A 186 -2.53 34.01 12.21
C ASN A 186 -3.51 34.10 11.03
N MET A 187 -3.57 33.07 10.17
CA MET A 187 -4.53 33.02 9.06
C MET A 187 -5.99 33.05 9.53
N LEU A 188 -6.31 32.43 10.67
CA LEU A 188 -7.65 32.48 11.25
C LEU A 188 -8.00 33.88 11.77
N CYS A 189 -7.04 34.58 12.37
CA CYS A 189 -7.19 35.98 12.78
C CYS A 189 -7.43 36.90 11.58
N GLU A 190 -6.63 36.76 10.51
CA GLU A 190 -6.80 37.51 9.26
C GLU A 190 -8.17 37.25 8.62
N ARG A 191 -8.59 35.98 8.56
CA ARG A 191 -9.92 35.60 8.06
C ARG A 191 -11.04 36.25 8.88
N LYS A 192 -10.90 36.29 10.21
CA LYS A 192 -11.88 36.94 11.09
C LYS A 192 -11.96 38.44 10.80
N LEU A 193 -10.82 39.11 10.66
CA LEU A 193 -10.76 40.55 10.32
C LEU A 193 -11.39 40.82 8.95
N TYR A 194 -11.04 40.02 7.94
CA TYR A 194 -11.62 40.11 6.60
C TYR A 194 -13.13 39.97 6.64
N ASN A 195 -13.66 38.96 7.36
CA ASN A 195 -15.10 38.76 7.48
C ASN A 195 -15.81 39.93 8.17
N GLN A 196 -15.17 40.57 9.15
CA GLN A 196 -15.72 41.77 9.79
C GLN A 196 -15.80 42.95 8.81
N GLN A 197 -14.74 43.19 8.04
CA GLN A 197 -14.71 44.24 7.02
C GLN A 197 -15.74 43.96 5.91
N TRP A 198 -15.83 42.71 5.45
CA TRP A 198 -16.82 42.28 4.48
C TRP A 198 -18.25 42.56 4.97
N GLN A 199 -18.57 42.21 6.22
CA GLN A 199 -19.88 42.49 6.81
C GLN A 199 -20.18 43.99 6.85
N GLN A 200 -19.20 44.83 7.20
CA GLN A 200 -19.35 46.28 7.16
C GLN A 200 -19.67 46.77 5.74
N TYR A 201 -18.91 46.31 4.73
CA TYR A 201 -19.17 46.66 3.33
C TYR A 201 -20.55 46.23 2.85
N VAL A 202 -21.00 45.04 3.23
CA VAL A 202 -22.36 44.56 2.89
C VAL A 202 -23.43 45.45 3.51
N ILE A 203 -23.25 45.88 4.76
CA ILE A 203 -24.19 46.80 5.43
C ILE A 203 -24.22 48.16 4.73
N GLU A 204 -23.06 48.72 4.39
CA GLU A 204 -22.95 49.99 3.66
C GLU A 204 -23.58 49.92 2.28
N LEU A 205 -23.34 48.85 1.53
CA LEU A 205 -23.93 48.63 0.22
C LEU A 205 -25.45 48.57 0.29
N ASN A 206 -25.99 47.85 1.28
CA ASN A 206 -27.44 47.77 1.49
C ASN A 206 -28.04 49.12 1.88
N ARG A 207 -27.35 49.91 2.71
CA ARG A 207 -27.76 51.27 3.04
C ARG A 207 -27.78 52.17 1.81
N ASN A 208 -26.73 52.12 0.98
CA ASN A 208 -26.64 52.92 -0.25
C ASN A 208 -27.71 52.51 -1.27
N ARG A 209 -27.96 51.21 -1.43
CA ARG A 209 -29.06 50.71 -2.26
C ARG A 209 -30.41 51.26 -1.79
N LYS A 210 -30.69 51.23 -0.49
CA LYS A 210 -31.93 51.77 0.07
C LYS A 210 -32.04 53.28 -0.17
N PHE A 211 -30.95 54.01 -0.01
CA PHE A 211 -30.89 55.44 -0.29
C PHE A 211 -31.19 55.75 -1.77
N LEU A 212 -30.61 55.00 -2.70
CA LEU A 212 -30.86 55.18 -4.13
C LEU A 212 -32.33 54.88 -4.50
N LEU A 213 -32.92 53.84 -3.92
CA LEU A 213 -34.33 53.53 -4.12
C LEU A 213 -35.25 54.66 -3.63
N ASP A 214 -35.01 55.18 -2.42
CA ASP A 214 -35.75 56.32 -1.87
C ASP A 214 -35.59 57.58 -2.73
N MET A 215 -34.39 57.82 -3.28
CA MET A 215 -34.17 58.93 -4.21
C MET A 215 -34.96 58.75 -5.52
N LEU A 216 -34.99 57.54 -6.08
CA LEU A 216 -35.79 57.23 -7.27
C LEU A 216 -37.30 57.37 -7.01
N GLU A 217 -37.77 56.92 -5.84
CA GLU A 217 -39.16 57.10 -5.43
C GLU A 217 -39.53 58.59 -5.33
N ARG A 218 -38.68 59.41 -4.68
CA ARG A 218 -38.88 60.86 -4.61
C ARG A 218 -38.88 61.53 -5.98
N ALA A 219 -37.95 61.15 -6.86
CA ALA A 219 -37.91 61.67 -8.22
C ALA A 219 -39.19 61.31 -8.98
N THR A 220 -39.63 60.05 -8.89
CA THR A 220 -40.86 59.57 -9.54
C THR A 220 -42.10 60.30 -9.02
N LEU A 221 -42.21 60.50 -7.70
CA LEU A 221 -43.28 61.28 -7.09
C LEU A 221 -43.29 62.73 -7.60
N ALA A 222 -42.11 63.38 -7.68
CA ALA A 222 -42.00 64.73 -8.22
C ALA A 222 -42.39 64.81 -9.70
N PHE A 223 -42.01 63.81 -10.51
CA PHE A 223 -42.43 63.72 -11.91
C PHE A 223 -43.95 63.58 -12.04
N ASN A 224 -44.57 62.67 -11.29
CA ASN A 224 -46.02 62.48 -11.30
C ASN A 224 -46.76 63.76 -10.89
N GLN A 225 -46.28 64.46 -9.85
CA GLN A 225 -46.82 65.76 -9.45
C GLN A 225 -46.67 66.82 -10.55
N GLY A 226 -45.54 66.84 -11.25
CA GLY A 226 -45.32 67.72 -12.40
C GLY A 226 -46.31 67.43 -13.53
N GLU A 227 -46.53 66.16 -13.84
CA GLU A 227 -47.48 65.72 -14.86
C GLU A 227 -48.92 66.13 -14.50
N ASP A 228 -49.34 65.89 -13.25
CA ASP A 228 -50.65 66.32 -12.74
C ASP A 228 -50.87 67.83 -12.85
N LEU A 229 -49.83 68.63 -12.57
CA LEU A 229 -49.87 70.08 -12.72
C LEU A 229 -49.99 70.50 -14.19
N CYS A 230 -49.27 69.85 -15.10
CA CYS A 230 -49.40 70.09 -16.53
C CYS A 230 -50.83 69.79 -17.02
N TYR A 231 -51.41 68.64 -16.64
CA TYR A 231 -52.80 68.32 -16.97
C TYR A 231 -53.79 69.35 -16.42
N ARG A 232 -53.59 69.82 -15.18
CA ARG A 232 -54.43 70.88 -14.59
C ARG A 232 -54.31 72.19 -15.37
N LEU A 233 -53.11 72.58 -15.78
CA LEU A 233 -52.89 73.78 -16.58
C LEU A 233 -53.57 73.68 -17.95
N ASP A 234 -53.47 72.54 -18.62
CA ASP A 234 -54.10 72.35 -19.92
C ASP A 234 -55.63 72.32 -19.81
N SER A 235 -56.19 71.74 -18.74
CA SER A 235 -57.61 71.81 -18.43
C SER A 235 -58.08 73.26 -18.21
N LEU A 236 -57.32 74.06 -17.46
CA LEU A 236 -57.62 75.48 -17.23
C LEU A 236 -57.54 76.29 -18.54
N LYS A 237 -56.52 76.08 -19.38
CA LYS A 237 -56.43 76.71 -20.70
C LYS A 237 -57.62 76.35 -21.60
N ALA A 238 -58.02 75.07 -21.60
CA ALA A 238 -59.17 74.61 -22.35
C ALA A 238 -60.49 75.21 -21.83
N GLN A 239 -60.60 75.43 -20.52
CA GLN A 239 -61.73 76.13 -19.91
C GLN A 239 -61.74 77.61 -20.28
N GLU A 240 -60.62 78.31 -20.16
CA GLU A 240 -60.49 79.73 -20.54
C GLU A 240 -60.84 79.95 -22.02
N SER A 241 -60.37 79.06 -22.91
CA SER A 241 -60.69 79.11 -24.33
C SER A 241 -62.19 78.89 -24.60
N ARG A 242 -62.85 78.02 -23.83
CA ARG A 242 -64.31 77.82 -23.90
C ARG A 242 -65.05 79.08 -23.41
N ASP A 243 -64.67 79.62 -22.26
CA ASP A 243 -65.28 80.81 -21.68
C ASP A 243 -65.11 82.03 -22.59
N LYS A 244 -63.93 82.20 -23.19
CA LYS A 244 -63.68 83.27 -24.17
C LYS A 244 -64.60 83.15 -25.39
N ARG A 245 -64.76 81.93 -25.93
CA ARG A 245 -65.69 81.69 -27.05
C ARG A 245 -67.13 81.98 -26.66
N ALA A 246 -67.56 81.56 -25.47
CA ALA A 246 -68.89 81.85 -24.94
C ALA A 246 -69.13 83.37 -24.81
N ARG A 247 -68.20 84.11 -24.20
CA ARG A 247 -68.32 85.58 -24.07
C ARG A 247 -68.36 86.31 -25.42
N VAL A 248 -67.56 85.87 -26.39
CA VAL A 248 -67.59 86.44 -27.75
C VAL A 248 -68.95 86.18 -28.41
N GLN A 249 -69.50 84.97 -28.25
CA GLN A 249 -70.82 84.63 -28.78
C GLN A 249 -71.93 85.48 -28.13
N GLU A 250 -71.89 85.64 -26.80
CA GLU A 250 -72.80 86.52 -26.06
C GLU A 250 -72.71 87.97 -26.56
N MET A 251 -71.50 88.49 -26.79
CA MET A 251 -71.32 89.84 -27.35
C MET A 251 -71.91 89.98 -28.75
N ILE A 252 -71.70 88.99 -29.63
CA ILE A 252 -72.28 88.98 -30.98
C ILE A 252 -73.81 88.97 -30.92
N GLU A 253 -74.40 88.22 -29.99
CA GLU A 253 -75.86 88.16 -29.80
C GLU A 253 -76.43 89.48 -29.29
N VAL A 254 -75.76 90.13 -28.33
CA VAL A 254 -76.13 91.46 -27.86
C VAL A 254 -76.04 92.48 -29.00
N GLU A 255 -74.97 92.46 -29.79
CA GLU A 255 -74.82 93.36 -30.95
C GLU A 255 -75.93 93.13 -31.98
N ARG A 256 -76.25 91.87 -32.29
CA ARG A 256 -77.38 91.53 -33.17
C ARG A 256 -78.70 92.05 -32.64
N GLN A 257 -78.96 91.96 -31.33
CA GLN A 257 -80.17 92.50 -30.71
C GLN A 257 -80.21 94.04 -30.80
N ILE A 258 -79.09 94.72 -30.57
CA ILE A 258 -78.99 96.19 -30.70
C ILE A 258 -79.26 96.61 -32.15
N VAL A 259 -78.58 95.99 -33.12
CA VAL A 259 -78.74 96.28 -34.55
C VAL A 259 -80.15 95.96 -35.02
N GLY A 260 -80.71 94.82 -34.61
CA GLY A 260 -82.09 94.42 -34.90
C GLY A 260 -83.10 95.45 -34.36
N THR A 261 -82.95 95.86 -33.11
CA THR A 261 -83.81 96.89 -32.49
C THR A 261 -83.67 98.23 -33.21
N ARG A 262 -82.47 98.63 -33.62
CA ARG A 262 -82.22 99.84 -34.41
C ARG A 262 -82.95 99.80 -35.76
N HIS A 263 -82.86 98.69 -36.48
CA HIS A 263 -83.56 98.53 -37.76
C HIS A 263 -85.08 98.52 -37.60
N ILE A 264 -85.61 97.87 -36.55
CA ILE A 264 -87.04 97.89 -36.24
C ILE A 264 -87.51 99.31 -35.94
N ASN A 265 -86.79 100.06 -35.11
CA ASN A 265 -87.11 101.45 -34.79
C ASN A 265 -87.09 102.34 -36.04
N GLU A 266 -86.09 102.18 -36.92
CA GLU A 266 -86.03 102.92 -38.18
C GLU A 266 -87.19 102.55 -39.11
N PHE A 267 -87.53 101.27 -39.22
CA PHE A 267 -88.69 100.81 -39.97
C PHE A 267 -90.01 101.40 -39.44
N LEU A 268 -90.21 101.39 -38.12
CA LEU A 268 -91.38 101.98 -37.49
C LEU A 268 -91.45 103.49 -37.71
N ARG A 269 -90.30 104.19 -37.68
CA ARG A 269 -90.22 105.61 -38.01
C ARG A 269 -90.62 105.91 -39.45
N ILE A 270 -90.16 105.11 -40.41
CA ILE A 270 -90.52 105.25 -41.83
C ILE A 270 -92.01 104.91 -42.06
N LYS A 271 -92.53 103.88 -41.40
CA LYS A 271 -93.94 103.47 -41.52
C LYS A 271 -94.91 104.42 -40.81
N GLY A 272 -94.44 105.11 -39.77
CA GLY A 272 -95.20 106.13 -39.03
C GLY A 272 -95.53 107.38 -39.85
N PHE A 273 -94.93 107.57 -41.02
CA PHE A 273 -95.39 108.56 -41.99
C PHE A 273 -96.75 108.15 -42.55
N GLN A 274 -97.81 108.74 -41.98
CA GLN A 274 -99.17 108.62 -42.49
C GLN A 274 -99.21 109.15 -43.93
N ARG A 275 -99.34 108.24 -44.89
CA ARG A 275 -99.75 108.61 -46.25
C ARG A 275 -101.24 108.89 -46.19
N ALA A 276 -101.66 110.09 -46.56
CA ALA A 276 -103.08 110.38 -46.78
C ALA A 276 -103.59 109.47 -47.90
N VAL A 277 -104.31 108.41 -47.53
CA VAL A 277 -104.99 107.54 -48.49
C VAL A 277 -106.26 108.28 -48.91
N ALA A 278 -106.18 109.01 -50.01
CA ALA A 278 -107.38 109.52 -50.67
C ALA A 278 -108.26 108.34 -51.09
N ASP A 279 -109.58 108.48 -50.90
CA ASP A 279 -110.56 107.48 -51.29
C ASP A 279 -110.35 107.03 -52.73
N LEU A 280 -110.33 105.71 -52.93
CA LEU A 280 -110.04 105.10 -54.23
C LEU A 280 -111.13 105.45 -55.25
N ASP A 281 -110.80 106.34 -56.18
CA ASP A 281 -111.61 106.62 -57.36
C ASP A 281 -111.85 105.29 -58.13
N PRO A 282 -113.11 104.88 -58.38
CA PRO A 282 -113.43 103.66 -59.12
C PRO A 282 -112.80 103.60 -60.52
N ARG A 283 -112.41 104.74 -61.11
CA ARG A 283 -111.64 104.78 -62.37
C ARG A 283 -110.20 104.29 -62.20
N LEU A 284 -109.56 104.60 -61.06
CA LEU A 284 -108.21 104.11 -60.73
C LEU A 284 -108.22 102.61 -60.40
N VAL A 285 -109.30 102.09 -59.81
CA VAL A 285 -109.46 100.64 -59.59
C VAL A 285 -109.53 99.87 -60.91
N ARG A 286 -110.21 100.41 -61.93
CA ARG A 286 -110.22 99.81 -63.28
C ARG A 286 -108.84 99.85 -63.93
N LYS A 287 -108.13 100.98 -63.88
CA LYS A 287 -106.73 101.06 -64.34
C LYS A 287 -105.82 100.09 -63.58
N ARG A 288 -105.99 99.96 -62.26
CA ARG A 288 -105.24 98.99 -61.43
C ARG A 288 -105.51 97.57 -61.86
N ASN A 289 -106.76 97.21 -62.19
CA ASN A 289 -107.08 95.87 -62.64
C ASN A 289 -106.51 95.57 -64.02
N GLN A 290 -106.53 96.53 -64.95
CA GLN A 290 -105.84 96.40 -66.25
C GLN A 290 -104.31 96.32 -66.09
N PHE A 291 -103.75 97.05 -65.13
CA PHE A 291 -102.33 96.99 -64.81
C PHE A 291 -101.96 95.64 -64.17
N LYS A 292 -102.83 95.09 -63.31
CA LYS A 292 -102.68 93.76 -62.72
C LYS A 292 -102.74 92.66 -63.78
N THR A 293 -103.63 92.75 -64.76
CA THR A 293 -103.66 91.78 -65.87
C THR A 293 -102.41 91.90 -66.72
N ALA A 294 -102.01 93.11 -67.12
CA ALA A 294 -100.78 93.32 -67.88
C ALA A 294 -99.51 92.84 -67.13
N HIS A 295 -99.48 92.98 -65.80
CA HIS A 295 -98.41 92.43 -64.97
C HIS A 295 -98.47 90.93 -64.80
N ARG A 296 -99.66 90.32 -64.71
CA ARG A 296 -99.79 88.85 -64.76
C ARG A 296 -99.27 88.31 -66.08
N ASP A 297 -99.57 88.96 -67.19
CA ASP A 297 -99.05 88.56 -68.51
C ASP A 297 -97.54 88.77 -68.62
N ARG A 298 -97.00 89.78 -67.92
CA ARG A 298 -95.54 90.01 -67.85
C ARG A 298 -94.87 88.99 -66.93
N ILE A 299 -95.49 88.61 -65.81
CA ILE A 299 -95.03 87.52 -64.93
C ILE A 299 -95.06 86.20 -65.68
N HIS A 300 -96.10 85.92 -66.46
CA HIS A 300 -96.19 84.68 -67.24
C HIS A 300 -95.11 84.63 -68.31
N ARG A 301 -94.78 85.77 -68.95
CA ARG A 301 -93.64 85.87 -69.87
C ARG A 301 -92.30 85.69 -69.16
N PHE A 302 -92.11 86.28 -67.99
CA PHE A 302 -90.89 86.06 -67.21
C PHE A 302 -90.80 84.64 -66.65
N GLY A 303 -91.92 84.00 -66.32
CA GLY A 303 -91.99 82.60 -65.95
C GLY A 303 -91.53 81.71 -67.10
N ALA A 304 -92.04 81.95 -68.31
CA ALA A 304 -91.57 81.28 -69.51
C ALA A 304 -90.07 81.52 -69.77
N ILE A 305 -89.58 82.76 -69.65
CA ILE A 305 -88.14 83.06 -69.78
C ILE A 305 -87.32 82.36 -68.69
N ILE A 306 -87.83 82.24 -67.46
CA ILE A 306 -87.17 81.52 -66.36
C ILE A 306 -87.10 80.04 -66.68
N ASP A 307 -88.18 79.43 -67.17
CA ASP A 307 -88.17 78.01 -67.51
C ASP A 307 -87.31 77.75 -68.75
N ASP A 308 -87.33 78.63 -69.75
CA ASP A 308 -86.42 78.61 -70.90
C ASP A 308 -84.96 78.82 -70.46
N THR A 309 -84.69 79.67 -69.46
CA THR A 309 -83.33 79.84 -68.91
C THR A 309 -82.91 78.67 -68.03
N LYS A 310 -83.82 77.99 -67.33
CA LYS A 310 -83.50 76.74 -66.62
C LYS A 310 -83.16 75.62 -67.61
N GLU A 311 -83.85 75.58 -68.75
CA GLU A 311 -83.59 74.64 -69.84
C GLU A 311 -82.28 74.98 -70.56
N TYR A 312 -82.02 76.27 -70.83
CA TYR A 312 -80.76 76.77 -71.40
C TYR A 312 -79.56 76.53 -70.48
N LEU A 313 -79.71 76.78 -69.17
CA LEU A 313 -78.67 76.53 -68.16
C LEU A 313 -78.55 75.05 -67.78
N GLN A 314 -79.37 74.17 -68.36
CA GLN A 314 -79.40 72.73 -68.11
C GLN A 314 -79.36 72.39 -66.62
N LEU A 315 -80.18 73.03 -65.79
CA LEU A 315 -80.13 72.84 -64.32
C LEU A 315 -80.43 71.39 -63.89
N ALA A 316 -81.11 70.60 -64.74
CA ALA A 316 -81.26 69.15 -64.56
C ALA A 316 -79.91 68.38 -64.59
N SER A 317 -78.85 68.96 -65.16
CA SER A 317 -77.51 68.39 -65.20
C SER A 317 -76.72 68.56 -63.89
N ILE A 318 -77.10 69.51 -63.02
CA ILE A 318 -76.42 69.76 -61.73
C ILE A 318 -76.63 68.59 -60.78
N GLU A 319 -77.82 68.00 -60.74
CA GLU A 319 -78.07 66.76 -59.99
C GLU A 319 -77.17 65.62 -60.48
N GLY A 320 -76.93 65.54 -61.79
CA GLY A 320 -75.97 64.61 -62.38
C GLY A 320 -74.51 64.87 -61.98
N ILE A 321 -74.13 66.14 -61.76
CA ILE A 321 -72.79 66.51 -61.28
C ILE A 321 -72.64 66.15 -59.80
N LEU A 322 -73.65 66.41 -58.96
CA LEU A 322 -73.65 66.02 -57.55
C LEU A 322 -73.50 64.50 -57.38
N LEU A 323 -74.23 63.71 -58.18
CA LEU A 323 -74.13 62.25 -58.17
C LEU A 323 -72.75 61.75 -58.62
N LYS A 324 -72.07 62.48 -59.51
CA LYS A 324 -70.68 62.18 -59.89
C LYS A 324 -69.69 62.52 -58.76
N ILE A 325 -69.90 63.63 -58.04
CA ILE A 325 -69.08 64.02 -56.90
C ILE A 325 -69.23 63.01 -55.76
N GLU A 326 -70.45 62.58 -55.46
CA GLU A 326 -70.73 61.56 -54.44
C GLU A 326 -70.04 60.23 -54.78
N LYS A 327 -70.16 59.76 -56.03
CA LYS A 327 -69.41 58.59 -56.51
C LYS A 327 -67.89 58.76 -56.44
N GLN A 328 -67.37 59.98 -56.58
CA GLN A 328 -65.94 60.24 -56.40
C GLN A 328 -65.56 60.22 -54.91
N GLN A 329 -66.38 60.81 -54.04
CA GLN A 329 -66.17 60.78 -52.59
C GLN A 329 -66.16 59.36 -52.06
N ASP A 330 -67.10 58.50 -52.47
CA ASP A 330 -67.12 57.09 -52.09
C ASP A 330 -65.84 56.35 -52.51
N LYS A 331 -65.33 56.62 -53.72
CA LYS A 331 -64.06 56.07 -54.19
C LYS A 331 -62.88 56.54 -53.33
N TYR A 332 -62.83 57.82 -52.99
CA TYR A 332 -61.78 58.36 -52.13
C TYR A 332 -61.88 57.82 -50.70
N THR A 333 -63.08 57.65 -50.15
CA THR A 333 -63.29 57.03 -48.84
C THR A 333 -62.87 55.56 -48.84
N ALA A 334 -63.18 54.80 -49.90
CA ALA A 334 -62.72 53.43 -50.06
C ALA A 334 -61.18 53.35 -50.16
N LEU A 335 -60.56 54.26 -50.94
CA LEU A 335 -59.11 54.35 -51.07
C LEU A 335 -58.45 54.70 -49.72
N PHE A 336 -59.03 55.62 -48.96
CA PHE A 336 -58.52 56.00 -47.65
C PHE A 336 -58.61 54.84 -46.64
N ARG A 337 -59.72 54.09 -46.66
CA ARG A 337 -59.86 52.86 -45.85
C ARG A 337 -58.81 51.81 -46.24
N TYR A 338 -58.61 51.60 -47.54
CA TYR A 338 -57.56 50.70 -48.03
C TYR A 338 -56.18 51.15 -47.54
N MET A 339 -55.85 52.44 -47.68
CA MET A 339 -54.58 53.01 -47.24
C MET A 339 -54.36 52.83 -45.72
N ASN A 340 -55.40 53.03 -44.91
CA ASN A 340 -55.30 52.83 -43.45
C ASN A 340 -55.07 51.36 -43.10
N ILE A 341 -55.79 50.43 -43.76
CA ILE A 341 -55.58 48.99 -43.55
C ILE A 341 -54.19 48.58 -44.00
N THR A 342 -53.69 49.09 -45.13
CA THR A 342 -52.32 48.80 -45.57
C THR A 342 -51.28 49.38 -44.63
N ASN A 343 -51.49 50.59 -44.10
CA ASN A 343 -50.59 51.18 -43.11
C ASN A 343 -50.57 50.36 -41.81
N ALA A 344 -51.72 49.91 -41.32
CA ALA A 344 -51.80 49.02 -40.17
C ALA A 344 -51.04 47.70 -40.41
N LYS A 345 -51.16 47.12 -41.62
CA LYS A 345 -50.38 45.92 -42.00
C LYS A 345 -48.88 46.18 -42.10
N ILE A 346 -48.47 47.37 -42.56
CA ILE A 346 -47.06 47.78 -42.60
C ILE A 346 -46.53 47.95 -41.17
N GLU A 347 -47.29 48.56 -40.26
CA GLU A 347 -46.93 48.67 -38.84
C GLU A 347 -46.80 47.30 -38.17
N GLU A 348 -47.72 46.38 -38.45
CA GLU A 348 -47.64 44.99 -37.99
C GLU A 348 -46.38 44.28 -38.54
N ALA A 349 -46.11 44.39 -39.84
CA ALA A 349 -44.91 43.84 -40.46
C ALA A 349 -43.62 44.44 -39.88
N ASN A 350 -43.60 45.75 -39.61
CA ASN A 350 -42.48 46.42 -38.93
C ASN A 350 -42.35 45.99 -37.46
N GLY A 351 -43.47 45.68 -36.79
CA GLY A 351 -43.47 45.03 -35.47
C GLY A 351 -42.75 43.69 -35.52
N ILE A 352 -43.16 42.82 -36.44
CA ILE A 352 -42.57 41.49 -36.65
C ILE A 352 -41.08 41.61 -37.02
N ALA A 353 -40.70 42.53 -37.91
CA ALA A 353 -39.31 42.74 -38.29
C ALA A 353 -38.43 43.14 -37.09
N ARG A 354 -38.92 44.05 -36.23
CA ARG A 354 -38.19 44.44 -35.00
C ARG A 354 -38.04 43.29 -34.02
N ASP A 355 -39.04 42.43 -33.90
CA ASP A 355 -38.95 41.26 -33.02
C ASP A 355 -37.99 40.20 -33.58
N LEU A 356 -37.98 39.98 -34.90
CA LEU A 356 -36.97 39.14 -35.56
C LEU A 356 -35.55 39.69 -35.40
N GLU A 357 -35.35 41.01 -35.48
CA GLU A 357 -34.05 41.64 -35.20
C GLU A 357 -33.59 41.40 -33.76
N LYS A 358 -34.49 41.54 -32.78
CA LYS A 358 -34.18 41.23 -31.38
C LYS A 358 -33.81 39.76 -31.20
N ASP A 359 -34.56 38.84 -31.79
CA ASP A 359 -34.28 37.41 -31.70
C ASP A 359 -32.97 37.04 -32.41
N SER A 360 -32.67 37.64 -33.56
CA SER A 360 -31.36 37.51 -34.22
C SER A 360 -30.22 38.04 -33.34
N GLY A 361 -30.42 39.16 -32.63
CA GLY A 361 -29.48 39.68 -31.66
C GLY A 361 -29.21 38.69 -30.52
N ARG A 362 -30.27 38.11 -29.94
CA ARG A 362 -30.19 37.10 -28.88
C ARG A 362 -29.48 35.82 -29.34
N LEU A 363 -29.76 35.36 -30.56
CA LEU A 363 -29.06 34.22 -31.15
C LEU A 363 -27.57 34.51 -31.34
N HIS A 364 -27.23 35.69 -31.84
CA HIS A 364 -25.83 36.09 -32.04
C HIS A 364 -25.05 36.20 -30.71
N GLU A 365 -25.69 36.71 -29.65
CA GLU A 365 -25.11 36.67 -28.29
C GLU A 365 -24.94 35.23 -27.79
N GLY A 366 -25.92 34.36 -28.05
CA GLY A 366 -25.84 32.93 -27.74
C GLY A 366 -24.68 32.23 -28.46
N GLU A 367 -24.49 32.50 -29.74
CA GLU A 367 -23.36 31.99 -30.54
C GLU A 367 -22.02 32.51 -30.04
N LYS A 368 -21.92 33.80 -29.68
CA LYS A 368 -20.69 34.35 -29.07
C LYS A 368 -20.33 33.61 -27.79
N ARG A 369 -21.32 33.34 -26.91
CA ARG A 369 -21.10 32.55 -25.69
C ARG A 369 -20.62 31.14 -25.99
N LYS A 370 -21.22 30.46 -26.98
CA LYS A 370 -20.79 29.13 -27.42
C LYS A 370 -19.35 29.13 -27.93
N ARG A 371 -18.97 30.11 -28.78
CA ARG A 371 -17.59 30.26 -29.25
C ARG A 371 -16.59 30.48 -28.12
N PHE A 372 -16.93 31.31 -27.13
CA PHE A 372 -16.06 31.48 -25.94
C PHE A 372 -15.90 30.20 -25.12
N THR A 373 -16.96 29.40 -24.99
CA THR A 373 -16.87 28.10 -24.31
C THR A 373 -16.06 27.09 -25.12
N GLU A 374 -16.23 27.05 -26.45
CA GLU A 374 -15.47 26.19 -27.35
C GLU A 374 -13.98 26.57 -27.37
N GLU A 375 -13.63 27.85 -27.42
CA GLU A 375 -12.25 28.32 -27.31
C GLU A 375 -11.61 27.94 -25.96
N ARG A 376 -12.39 28.00 -24.87
CA ARG A 376 -11.91 27.59 -23.55
C ARG A 376 -11.65 26.08 -23.49
N ASN A 377 -12.57 25.28 -24.04
CA ASN A 377 -12.41 23.83 -24.12
C ASN A 377 -11.22 23.47 -25.00
N LEU A 378 -11.06 24.10 -26.17
CA LEU A 378 -9.92 23.89 -27.06
C LEU A 378 -8.58 24.23 -26.38
N LYS A 379 -8.53 25.30 -25.58
CA LYS A 379 -7.34 25.64 -24.77
C LYS A 379 -7.05 24.57 -23.71
N GLN A 380 -8.08 24.03 -23.07
CA GLN A 380 -7.92 22.94 -22.11
C GLN A 380 -7.44 21.65 -22.78
N ASP A 381 -8.03 21.29 -23.93
CA ASP A 381 -7.63 20.12 -24.70
C ASP A 381 -6.18 20.24 -25.19
N MET A 382 -5.78 21.42 -25.66
CA MET A 382 -4.39 21.69 -26.07
C MET A 382 -3.40 21.58 -24.89
N GLN A 383 -3.78 22.03 -23.69
CA GLN A 383 -2.96 21.83 -22.48
C GLN A 383 -2.85 20.35 -22.10
N GLN A 384 -3.93 19.58 -22.23
CA GLN A 384 -3.90 18.14 -21.98
C GLN A 384 -3.03 17.40 -23.00
N LEU A 385 -3.07 17.81 -24.27
CA LEU A 385 -2.27 17.23 -25.34
C LEU A 385 -0.77 17.48 -25.15
N LEU A 386 -0.39 18.71 -24.73
CA LEU A 386 0.99 19.04 -24.37
C LEU A 386 1.47 18.21 -23.16
N ALA A 387 0.65 18.07 -22.12
CA ALA A 387 0.99 17.25 -20.97
C ALA A 387 1.14 15.76 -21.34
N ALA A 388 0.29 15.25 -22.21
CA ALA A 388 0.37 13.89 -22.72
C ALA A 388 1.63 13.67 -23.59
N GLN A 389 2.01 14.67 -24.40
CA GLN A 389 3.24 14.65 -25.19
C GLN A 389 4.48 14.63 -24.29
N GLU A 390 4.54 15.49 -23.28
CA GLU A 390 5.64 15.49 -22.30
C GLU A 390 5.74 14.14 -21.57
N HIS A 391 4.61 13.55 -21.19
CA HIS A 391 4.58 12.23 -20.58
C HIS A 391 5.09 11.15 -21.54
N SER A 392 4.67 11.18 -22.81
CA SER A 392 5.16 10.25 -23.82
C SER A 392 6.66 10.40 -24.09
N MET A 393 7.19 11.62 -24.06
CA MET A 393 8.63 11.86 -24.20
C MET A 393 9.41 11.27 -23.01
N LYS A 394 8.93 11.47 -21.78
CA LYS A 394 9.54 10.88 -20.58
C LYS A 394 9.53 9.35 -20.64
N LEU A 395 8.40 8.76 -21.05
CA LEU A 395 8.28 7.32 -21.17
C LEU A 395 9.23 6.76 -22.25
N ASN A 396 9.37 7.46 -23.39
CA ASN A 396 10.33 7.10 -24.43
C ASN A 396 11.79 7.19 -23.95
N GLU A 397 12.12 8.21 -23.15
CA GLU A 397 13.44 8.33 -22.52
C GLU A 397 13.72 7.16 -21.56
N GLU A 398 12.74 6.78 -20.74
CA GLU A 398 12.82 5.62 -19.84
C GLU A 398 12.99 4.30 -20.61
N VAL A 399 12.22 4.10 -21.70
CA VAL A 399 12.36 2.93 -22.57
C VAL A 399 13.76 2.89 -23.19
N ARG A 400 14.29 4.03 -23.67
CA ARG A 400 15.65 4.11 -24.23
C ARG A 400 16.70 3.71 -23.18
N LEU A 401 16.60 4.22 -21.96
CA LEU A 401 17.50 3.86 -20.86
C LEU A 401 17.41 2.36 -20.51
N GLN A 402 16.22 1.78 -20.54
CA GLN A 402 16.03 0.34 -20.34
C GLN A 402 16.62 -0.49 -21.49
N GLN A 403 16.54 0.00 -22.73
CA GLN A 403 17.15 -0.62 -23.90
C GLN A 403 18.68 -0.59 -23.80
N ASP A 404 19.28 0.55 -23.46
CA ASP A 404 20.73 0.70 -23.25
C ASP A 404 21.22 -0.22 -22.11
N ALA A 405 20.44 -0.33 -21.03
CA ALA A 405 20.71 -1.24 -19.91
C ALA A 405 20.58 -2.73 -20.31
N LEU A 406 19.68 -3.06 -21.24
CA LEU A 406 19.53 -4.41 -21.75
C LEU A 406 20.68 -4.76 -22.69
N GLU A 407 21.10 -3.85 -23.57
CA GLU A 407 22.24 -4.03 -24.47
C GLU A 407 23.54 -4.24 -23.70
N THR A 408 23.78 -3.48 -22.63
CA THR A 408 24.93 -3.68 -21.74
C THR A 408 24.88 -5.03 -21.02
N LYS A 409 23.71 -5.48 -20.56
CA LYS A 409 23.55 -6.83 -19.99
C LYS A 409 23.80 -7.93 -21.03
N VAL A 410 23.30 -7.77 -22.26
CA VAL A 410 23.55 -8.70 -23.36
C VAL A 410 25.03 -8.75 -23.70
N ALA A 411 25.73 -7.60 -23.76
CA ALA A 411 27.17 -7.55 -23.98
C ALA A 411 27.96 -8.26 -22.85
N PHE A 412 27.54 -8.11 -21.60
CA PHE A 412 28.13 -8.83 -20.47
C PHE A 412 27.91 -10.34 -20.56
N ILE A 413 26.70 -10.77 -20.96
CA ILE A 413 26.37 -12.17 -21.20
C ILE A 413 27.20 -12.73 -22.37
N GLU A 414 27.35 -11.99 -23.47
CA GLU A 414 28.22 -12.36 -24.59
C GLU A 414 29.68 -12.51 -24.16
N GLN A 415 30.17 -11.61 -23.29
CA GLN A 415 31.51 -11.69 -22.73
C GLN A 415 31.67 -12.92 -21.82
N ALA A 416 30.71 -13.20 -20.93
CA ALA A 416 30.73 -14.38 -20.07
C ALA A 416 30.68 -15.69 -20.88
N LEU A 417 29.88 -15.74 -21.94
CA LEU A 417 29.78 -16.89 -22.83
C LEU A 417 31.05 -17.11 -23.66
N SER A 418 31.74 -16.04 -24.05
CA SER A 418 33.05 -16.13 -24.70
C SER A 418 34.12 -16.76 -23.79
N VAL A 419 34.09 -16.47 -22.49
CA VAL A 419 34.98 -17.06 -21.48
C VAL A 419 34.73 -18.56 -21.29
N VAL A 420 33.48 -19.02 -21.47
CA VAL A 420 33.07 -20.44 -21.42
C VAL A 420 33.32 -21.16 -22.78
N GLY A 421 33.91 -20.47 -23.76
CA GLY A 421 34.25 -21.02 -25.07
C GLY A 421 33.03 -21.21 -25.99
N PHE A 422 32.00 -20.39 -25.82
CA PHE A 422 30.87 -20.29 -26.74
C PHE A 422 30.93 -18.98 -27.53
N ASP A 423 31.22 -19.08 -28.84
CA ASP A 423 31.06 -17.97 -29.77
C ASP A 423 29.58 -17.73 -30.09
N ARG A 424 29.23 -16.46 -30.32
CA ARG A 424 27.88 -16.00 -30.75
C ARG A 424 27.30 -16.83 -31.91
N ALA A 425 28.15 -17.32 -32.80
CA ALA A 425 27.78 -18.18 -33.91
C ALA A 425 27.29 -19.59 -33.50
N LYS A 426 27.87 -20.19 -32.45
CA LYS A 426 27.43 -21.51 -31.92
C LYS A 426 26.09 -21.41 -31.19
N ILE A 427 25.85 -20.30 -30.50
CA ILE A 427 24.57 -20.05 -29.81
C ILE A 427 23.46 -19.72 -30.82
N GLN A 428 23.76 -18.93 -31.87
CA GLN A 428 22.82 -18.71 -32.97
C GLN A 428 22.47 -19.99 -33.74
N GLN A 429 23.41 -20.93 -33.88
CA GLN A 429 23.15 -22.25 -34.46
C GLN A 429 22.27 -23.12 -33.55
N LEU A 430 22.45 -23.08 -32.23
CA LEU A 430 21.63 -23.82 -31.26
C LEU A 430 20.22 -23.23 -31.10
N MET A 431 20.06 -21.92 -31.28
CA MET A 431 18.78 -21.19 -31.20
C MET A 431 17.96 -21.22 -32.51
N ALA A 432 18.45 -21.91 -33.55
CA ALA A 432 17.80 -22.08 -34.85
C ALA A 432 17.15 -20.81 -35.45
N ALA A 433 17.79 -19.63 -35.32
CA ALA A 433 17.24 -18.38 -35.85
C ALA A 433 18.33 -17.55 -36.53
N THR A 434 18.49 -17.76 -37.84
CA THR A 434 19.37 -16.93 -38.68
C THR A 434 18.66 -15.70 -39.26
N THR A 435 17.34 -15.54 -39.11
CA THR A 435 16.62 -14.35 -39.63
C THR A 435 15.47 -13.87 -38.73
N VAL A 436 15.16 -12.56 -38.84
CA VAL A 436 14.23 -11.77 -38.00
C VAL A 436 12.79 -12.31 -38.01
N SER A 437 12.41 -13.10 -39.03
CA SER A 437 11.07 -13.66 -39.21
C SER A 437 10.73 -14.87 -38.34
N ASP A 438 11.70 -15.52 -37.68
CA ASP A 438 11.47 -16.75 -36.89
C ASP A 438 11.39 -16.52 -35.36
N ARG A 439 11.44 -15.27 -34.87
CA ARG A 439 11.36 -14.96 -33.43
C ARG A 439 10.03 -15.37 -32.77
N SER A 440 8.98 -15.62 -33.57
CA SER A 440 7.69 -16.16 -33.10
C SER A 440 7.67 -17.69 -32.95
N ARG A 441 8.78 -18.39 -33.24
CA ARG A 441 8.92 -19.86 -33.13
C ARG A 441 9.85 -20.32 -32.01
N LEU A 442 10.30 -19.41 -31.14
CA LEU A 442 11.04 -19.76 -29.93
C LEU A 442 10.09 -20.47 -28.96
N THR A 443 10.00 -21.80 -29.08
CA THR A 443 9.30 -22.64 -28.10
C THR A 443 10.17 -22.82 -26.86
N GLU A 444 9.53 -22.87 -25.70
CA GLU A 444 10.17 -23.04 -24.38
C GLU A 444 11.18 -24.21 -24.38
N GLU A 445 10.87 -25.28 -25.13
CA GLU A 445 11.73 -26.44 -25.33
C GLU A 445 13.07 -26.13 -26.03
N THR A 446 13.08 -25.25 -27.04
CA THR A 446 14.33 -24.88 -27.74
C THR A 446 15.25 -24.04 -26.85
N LEU A 447 14.65 -23.19 -26.02
CA LEU A 447 15.35 -22.35 -25.05
C LEU A 447 15.89 -23.20 -23.89
N MET A 448 15.11 -24.15 -23.40
CA MET A 448 15.54 -25.13 -22.39
C MET A 448 16.63 -26.08 -22.90
N ASN A 449 16.62 -26.45 -24.18
CA ASN A 449 17.69 -27.26 -24.78
C ASN A 449 19.02 -26.50 -24.90
N ALA A 450 18.97 -25.21 -25.27
CA ALA A 450 20.17 -24.37 -25.29
C ALA A 450 20.70 -24.10 -23.88
N LEU A 451 19.82 -23.81 -22.92
CA LEU A 451 20.17 -23.60 -21.51
C LEU A 451 20.75 -24.87 -20.86
N SER A 452 20.14 -26.04 -21.06
CA SER A 452 20.65 -27.30 -20.51
C SER A 452 22.00 -27.72 -21.11
N PHE A 453 22.30 -27.32 -22.35
CA PHE A 453 23.62 -27.54 -22.96
C PHE A 453 24.70 -26.62 -22.37
N ILE A 454 24.36 -25.34 -22.12
CA ILE A 454 25.24 -24.39 -21.43
C ILE A 454 25.45 -24.83 -19.98
N GLU A 455 24.38 -25.23 -19.29
CA GLU A 455 24.39 -25.72 -17.91
C GLU A 455 25.29 -26.95 -17.74
N ARG A 456 25.21 -27.94 -18.65
CA ARG A 456 26.11 -29.10 -18.63
C ARG A 456 27.59 -28.73 -18.74
N LYS A 457 27.92 -27.73 -19.56
CA LYS A 457 29.31 -27.31 -19.80
C LYS A 457 29.84 -26.43 -18.66
N VAL A 458 28.99 -25.59 -18.08
CA VAL A 458 29.29 -24.85 -16.84
C VAL A 458 29.45 -25.82 -15.67
N LEU A 459 28.61 -26.85 -15.57
CA LEU A 459 28.76 -27.94 -14.58
C LEU A 459 30.06 -28.73 -14.78
N GLU A 460 30.54 -28.92 -16.01
CA GLU A 460 31.85 -29.52 -16.29
C GLU A 460 33.02 -28.65 -15.78
N LEU A 461 32.93 -27.32 -15.95
CA LEU A 461 33.92 -26.36 -15.43
C LEU A 461 33.85 -26.22 -13.89
N VAL A 462 32.65 -26.29 -13.32
CA VAL A 462 32.42 -26.26 -11.86
C VAL A 462 32.88 -27.57 -11.21
N ARG A 463 32.82 -28.72 -11.90
CA ARG A 463 33.37 -30.01 -11.43
C ARG A 463 34.91 -30.04 -11.32
N MET A 464 35.62 -29.07 -11.91
CA MET A 464 37.06 -28.88 -11.71
C MET A 464 37.40 -27.96 -10.52
N SER A 465 36.38 -27.40 -9.85
CA SER A 465 36.54 -26.33 -8.84
C SER A 465 35.73 -26.62 -7.58
N THR A 466 35.79 -27.84 -7.04
CA THR A 466 35.15 -28.16 -5.75
C THR A 466 36.11 -27.89 -4.59
N ASP A 467 35.89 -26.79 -3.87
CA ASP A 467 36.05 -26.67 -2.41
C ASP A 467 35.43 -25.34 -1.93
N GLY A 468 34.34 -25.41 -1.16
CA GLY A 468 33.73 -24.26 -0.46
C GLY A 468 32.20 -24.22 -0.51
N PRO A 469 31.52 -23.79 0.58
CA PRO A 469 30.21 -24.32 0.97
C PRO A 469 29.03 -23.69 0.23
N ILE A 470 27.99 -24.53 0.12
CA ILE A 470 26.64 -24.24 -0.34
C ILE A 470 26.04 -23.14 0.53
N VAL A 471 25.75 -21.99 -0.08
CA VAL A 471 24.86 -20.96 0.47
C VAL A 471 23.51 -21.17 -0.21
N GLU A 472 22.50 -21.46 0.60
CA GLU A 472 21.09 -21.52 0.21
C GLU A 472 20.69 -20.22 -0.49
N GLU A 473 20.27 -20.31 -1.75
CA GLU A 473 19.54 -19.23 -2.40
C GLU A 473 18.10 -19.24 -1.88
N ASP A 474 17.78 -18.21 -1.11
CA ASP A 474 16.44 -17.90 -0.65
C ASP A 474 15.46 -17.83 -1.82
N ALA A 475 14.33 -18.53 -1.66
CA ALA A 475 13.16 -18.39 -2.50
C ALA A 475 12.72 -16.91 -2.57
N PRO A 476 12.25 -16.41 -3.74
CA PRO A 476 11.81 -15.03 -3.88
C PRO A 476 10.69 -14.73 -2.87
N MET A 477 10.99 -13.83 -1.93
CA MET A 477 10.09 -13.31 -0.87
C MET A 477 8.77 -12.70 -1.39
N SER A 478 8.52 -12.71 -2.70
CA SER A 478 7.30 -12.17 -3.32
C SER A 478 6.10 -13.12 -3.31
N THR A 479 6.22 -14.35 -2.78
CA THR A 479 5.10 -15.33 -2.78
C THR A 479 4.58 -15.74 -1.41
N LEU A 480 5.16 -15.26 -0.29
CA LEU A 480 4.77 -15.66 1.07
C LEU A 480 3.80 -14.70 1.79
N TYR A 481 3.49 -13.54 1.22
CA TYR A 481 2.45 -12.65 1.77
C TYR A 481 1.24 -12.65 0.84
N GLY A 482 0.17 -13.32 1.26
CA GLY A 482 -1.14 -13.14 0.64
C GLY A 482 -1.47 -11.65 0.61
N ASN A 483 -1.78 -11.13 -0.59
CA ASN A 483 -2.12 -9.73 -0.81
C ASN A 483 -3.19 -9.29 0.20
N GLU A 484 -2.82 -8.44 1.15
CA GLU A 484 -3.77 -7.86 2.10
C GLU A 484 -4.77 -6.98 1.35
N GLN A 485 -6.05 -7.22 1.58
CA GLN A 485 -7.17 -6.47 1.01
C GLN A 485 -7.11 -5.00 1.46
N CYS A 486 -7.23 -4.06 0.52
CA CYS A 486 -7.16 -2.63 0.83
C CYS A 486 -8.40 -2.18 1.64
N ALA A 487 -8.22 -1.93 2.94
CA ALA A 487 -9.28 -1.46 3.84
C ALA A 487 -9.93 -0.13 3.38
N GLU A 488 -9.17 0.75 2.73
CA GLU A 488 -9.68 2.03 2.20
C GLU A 488 -10.65 1.84 1.02
N CYS A 489 -10.50 0.77 0.23
CA CYS A 489 -11.45 0.44 -0.83
C CYS A 489 -12.78 -0.08 -0.25
N ALA A 490 -12.73 -0.76 0.90
CA ALA A 490 -13.93 -1.18 1.63
C ALA A 490 -14.65 0.03 2.26
N GLU A 491 -13.91 0.98 2.83
CA GLU A 491 -14.46 2.22 3.38
C GLU A 491 -15.06 3.12 2.29
N GLY A 492 -14.35 3.31 1.16
CA GLY A 492 -14.82 4.15 0.06
C GLY A 492 -16.14 3.67 -0.57
N GLN A 493 -16.38 2.35 -0.60
CA GLN A 493 -17.67 1.81 -1.07
C GLN A 493 -18.79 1.93 -0.04
N ASP A 494 -18.50 1.93 1.26
CA ASP A 494 -19.51 2.14 2.30
C ASP A 494 -19.97 3.60 2.30
N VAL A 495 -19.05 4.54 2.08
CA VAL A 495 -19.36 5.98 1.96
C VAL A 495 -20.14 6.28 0.68
N ASN A 496 -19.73 5.71 -0.47
CA ASN A 496 -20.41 5.95 -1.76
C ASN A 496 -21.80 5.30 -1.88
N GLN A 497 -22.18 4.37 -0.99
CA GLN A 497 -23.56 3.86 -0.95
C GLN A 497 -24.56 4.87 -0.39
N HIS A 498 -24.08 5.95 0.21
CA HIS A 498 -24.91 6.95 0.88
C HIS A 498 -25.01 8.29 0.13
N ASP A 499 -24.57 8.34 -1.14
CA ASP A 499 -24.49 9.56 -1.97
C ASP A 499 -25.81 10.33 -2.16
N GLU A 500 -26.97 9.75 -1.77
CA GLU A 500 -28.27 10.43 -1.88
C GLU A 500 -28.98 10.76 -0.55
N ARG A 501 -28.39 10.45 0.64
CA ARG A 501 -29.04 10.78 1.92
C ARG A 501 -28.04 11.24 2.99
N ILE A 502 -28.39 12.30 3.73
CA ILE A 502 -27.65 12.75 4.92
C ILE A 502 -27.73 11.66 5.99
N VAL A 503 -26.63 10.93 6.21
CA VAL A 503 -26.54 9.87 7.22
C VAL A 503 -26.09 10.48 8.56
N LEU A 504 -26.81 10.16 9.63
CA LEU A 504 -26.44 10.52 11.02
C LEU A 504 -25.18 9.77 11.45
N PRO A 505 -24.31 10.35 12.31
CA PRO A 505 -23.07 9.71 12.76
C PRO A 505 -23.35 8.35 13.40
N MET A 506 -22.81 7.28 12.80
CA MET A 506 -22.90 5.91 13.32
C MET A 506 -21.85 5.68 14.41
N ASP A 507 -22.19 4.84 15.40
CA ASP A 507 -21.25 4.41 16.44
C ASP A 507 -20.01 3.72 15.84
N HIS A 508 -18.83 4.10 16.33
CA HIS A 508 -17.53 3.64 15.83
C HIS A 508 -17.40 2.10 15.81
N GLN A 509 -18.00 1.41 16.78
CA GLN A 509 -17.98 -0.06 16.85
C GLN A 509 -18.76 -0.72 15.69
N LYS A 510 -19.90 -0.15 15.29
CA LYS A 510 -20.69 -0.66 14.16
C LYS A 510 -19.98 -0.44 12.83
N LEU A 511 -19.26 0.67 12.71
CA LEU A 511 -18.46 0.99 11.53
C LEU A 511 -17.30 0.01 11.35
N LEU A 512 -16.59 -0.34 12.44
CA LEU A 512 -15.55 -1.36 12.44
C LEU A 512 -16.08 -2.75 12.05
N GLU A 513 -17.26 -3.13 12.54
CA GLU A 513 -17.88 -4.40 12.16
C GLU A 513 -18.28 -4.44 10.68
N ASN A 514 -18.83 -3.34 10.15
CA ASN A 514 -19.22 -3.25 8.74
C ASN A 514 -18.00 -3.32 7.81
N VAL A 515 -16.93 -2.60 8.14
CA VAL A 515 -15.66 -2.67 7.38
C VAL A 515 -15.10 -4.09 7.43
N ARG A 516 -15.07 -4.75 8.59
CA ARG A 516 -14.60 -6.14 8.71
C ARG A 516 -15.41 -7.11 7.86
N LYS A 517 -16.74 -7.00 7.85
CA LYS A 517 -17.64 -7.84 7.05
C LYS A 517 -17.46 -7.62 5.54
N ARG A 518 -17.15 -6.38 5.12
CA ARG A 518 -16.94 -6.06 3.70
C ARG A 518 -15.56 -6.42 3.19
N VAL A 519 -14.53 -6.30 4.02
CA VAL A 519 -13.18 -6.78 3.69
C VAL A 519 -13.21 -8.28 3.38
N THR A 520 -13.95 -9.07 4.17
CA THR A 520 -14.09 -10.51 3.95
C THR A 520 -15.11 -10.92 2.88
N ALA A 521 -15.83 -9.98 2.26
CA ALA A 521 -16.85 -10.29 1.25
C ALA A 521 -16.22 -10.81 -0.07
N PRO A 522 -16.80 -11.83 -0.72
CA PRO A 522 -16.24 -12.43 -1.94
C PRO A 522 -16.16 -11.45 -3.12
N GLU A 523 -17.01 -10.42 -3.15
CA GLU A 523 -16.98 -9.36 -4.18
C GLU A 523 -15.69 -8.53 -4.15
N MET A 524 -15.03 -8.43 -2.99
CA MET A 524 -13.77 -7.70 -2.80
C MET A 524 -12.52 -8.53 -3.17
N GLN A 525 -12.67 -9.85 -3.37
CA GLN A 525 -11.58 -10.72 -3.79
C GLN A 525 -11.15 -10.48 -5.24
N TYR A 526 -12.00 -9.89 -6.09
CA TYR A 526 -11.67 -9.54 -7.47
C TYR A 526 -10.92 -8.20 -7.61
N ARG A 527 -10.71 -7.47 -6.51
CA ARG A 527 -10.03 -6.16 -6.47
C ARG A 527 -8.82 -6.17 -5.53
N LEU A 528 -8.07 -7.26 -5.53
CA LEU A 528 -6.84 -7.38 -4.75
C LEU A 528 -5.77 -6.46 -5.34
N HIS A 529 -5.49 -5.36 -4.66
CA HIS A 529 -4.34 -4.51 -4.90
C HIS A 529 -3.76 -4.04 -3.59
N THR A 530 -2.44 -3.83 -3.55
CA THR A 530 -1.75 -3.31 -2.37
C THR A 530 -2.14 -1.84 -2.12
N LEU A 531 -1.96 -1.37 -0.88
CA LEU A 531 -2.20 0.03 -0.50
C LEU A 531 -1.42 1.02 -1.37
N SER A 532 -0.23 0.62 -1.85
CA SER A 532 0.64 1.39 -2.76
C SER A 532 0.08 1.51 -4.18
N GLN A 533 -0.76 0.57 -4.62
CA GLN A 533 -1.40 0.58 -5.94
C GLN A 533 -2.82 1.18 -5.90
N CYS A 534 -3.31 1.58 -4.73
CA CYS A 534 -4.65 2.15 -4.57
C CYS A 534 -4.76 3.56 -5.16
N LYS A 535 -5.79 3.79 -6.00
CA LYS A 535 -6.04 5.08 -6.67
C LYS A 535 -6.76 6.10 -5.79
N LEU A 536 -7.17 5.74 -4.57
CA LEU A 536 -7.85 6.67 -3.67
C LEU A 536 -6.87 7.73 -3.12
N PRO A 537 -7.28 9.01 -2.99
CA PRO A 537 -6.41 10.09 -2.54
C PRO A 537 -5.81 9.85 -1.14
N ARG A 538 -6.61 9.28 -0.23
CA ARG A 538 -6.25 9.05 1.17
C ARG A 538 -5.23 7.93 1.35
N SER A 539 -5.34 6.84 0.57
CA SER A 539 -4.36 5.76 0.54
C SER A 539 -2.99 6.24 0.01
N ARG A 540 -2.97 7.12 -1.00
CA ARG A 540 -1.72 7.73 -1.49
C ARG A 540 -1.05 8.59 -0.42
N MET A 541 -1.83 9.33 0.36
CA MET A 541 -1.33 10.06 1.53
C MET A 541 -0.73 9.13 2.59
N LEU A 542 -1.38 8.00 2.89
CA LEU A 542 -0.87 7.04 3.87
C LEU A 542 0.40 6.32 3.42
N VAL A 543 0.49 5.99 2.12
CA VAL A 543 1.70 5.42 1.51
C VAL A 543 2.85 6.41 1.61
N ASN A 544 2.62 7.68 1.24
CA ASN A 544 3.63 8.73 1.36
C ASN A 544 4.06 8.98 2.81
N LYS A 545 3.17 8.80 3.80
CA LYS A 545 3.50 8.85 5.23
C LYS A 545 4.29 7.65 5.75
N ARG A 546 4.30 6.51 5.05
CA ARG A 546 5.10 5.32 5.42
C ARG A 546 6.52 5.40 4.86
N TYR A 547 6.73 6.15 3.78
CA TYR A 547 8.02 6.34 3.12
C TYR A 547 8.68 7.69 3.44
N MET A 548 8.09 8.47 4.35
CA MET A 548 8.70 9.63 5.04
C MET A 548 8.89 9.27 6.51
#